data_AF-A0A1N6D0W9-F1
#
_entry.id   AF-A0A1N6D0W9-F1
#
_cell.length_a   1.000
_cell.length_b   1.000
_cell.length_c   1.000
_cell.angle_alpha   90.00
_cell.angle_beta   90.00
_cell.angle_gamma   90.00
#
_symmetry.space_group_name_H-M   'P 1'
#
loop_
_entity.id
_entity.type
_entity.pdbx_description
1 polymer ?
#
loop_
_entity_poly.entity_id
_entity_poly.type
_entity_poly.pdbx_seq_one_letter_code
_entity_poly.pdbx_strand_id
1 'polypeptide(L)' 'MNRFLDLRFVIGLFFLLTGTILLLHKVFHPEQPDVNLWCGGLFVLFGLLMTMLSKNEKE' A
#
# COMPACT_ATOMS: atom_id res chain seq x y z
N MET A 1 -22.23 0.27 7.75
CA MET A 1 -21.62 0.98 6.60
C MET A 1 -20.85 0.00 5.71
N ASN A 2 -20.99 0.10 4.39
CA ASN A 2 -20.28 -0.74 3.42
C ASN A 2 -18.76 -0.62 3.63
N ARG A 3 -18.08 -1.76 3.85
CA ARG A 3 -16.62 -1.81 4.11
C ARG A 3 -15.79 -1.22 2.96
N PHE A 4 -16.34 -1.26 1.74
CA PHE A 4 -15.72 -0.68 0.54
C PHE A 4 -15.80 0.86 0.46
N LEU A 5 -16.64 1.49 1.27
CA LEU A 5 -16.76 2.96 1.38
C LEU A 5 -16.05 3.52 2.62
N ASP A 6 -15.36 2.66 3.38
CA ASP A 6 -14.57 3.11 4.51
C ASP A 6 -13.32 3.82 4.00
N LEU A 7 -13.19 5.10 4.35
CA LEU A 7 -12.08 5.93 3.91
C LEU A 7 -10.71 5.31 4.28
N ARG A 8 -10.62 4.63 5.44
CA ARG A 8 -9.38 3.95 5.87
C ARG A 8 -9.04 2.77 4.98
N PHE A 9 -10.06 2.01 4.56
CA PHE A 9 -9.88 0.90 3.63
C PHE A 9 -9.44 1.39 2.24
N VAL A 10 -10.09 2.44 1.72
CA VAL A 10 -9.75 3.01 0.41
C VAL A 10 -8.33 3.59 0.40
N ILE A 11 -7.96 4.33 1.44
CA ILE A 11 -6.58 4.84 1.61
C ILE A 11 -5.58 3.68 1.72
N GLY A 12 -5.88 2.66 2.53
CA GLY A 12 -5.03 1.49 2.67
C GLY A 12 -4.80 0.76 1.34
N LEU A 13 -5.87 0.54 0.57
CA LEU A 13 -5.81 -0.09 -0.74
C LEU A 13 -4.97 0.73 -1.73
N PHE A 14 -5.13 2.06 -1.74
CA PHE A 14 -4.36 2.95 -2.61
C PHE A 14 -2.86 2.88 -2.31
N PHE A 15 -2.47 2.98 -1.04
CA PHE A 15 -1.06 2.88 -0.64
C PHE A 15 -0.48 1.49 -0.93
N LEU A 16 -1.27 0.43 -0.73
CA LEU A 16 -0.85 -0.93 -1.02
C LEU A 16 -0.60 -1.12 -2.52
N LEU A 17 -1.53 -0.71 -3.39
CA LEU A 17 -1.36 -0.78 -4.84
C LEU A 17 -0.16 0.02 -5.33
N THR A 18 -0.03 1.27 -4.87
CA THR A 18 1.06 2.16 -5.29
C THR A 18 2.42 1.61 -4.83
N GLY A 19 2.50 1.11 -3.59
CA GLY A 19 3.70 0.47 -3.05
C GLY A 19 4.07 -0.80 -3.81
N THR A 20 3.09 -1.64 -4.17
CA THR A 20 3.31 -2.84 -4.98
C THR A 20 3.84 -2.49 -6.38
N ILE A 21 3.28 -1.46 -7.02
CA ILE A 21 3.75 -0.98 -8.34
C ILE A 21 5.20 -0.49 -8.24
N LEU A 22 5.56 0.27 -7.20
CA LEU A 22 6.92 0.74 -6.99
C LEU A 22 7.92 -0.41 -6.78
N LEU A 23 7.53 -1.44 -6.03
CA LEU A 23 8.35 -2.64 -5.86
C LEU A 23 8.49 -3.41 -7.17
N LEU A 24 7.41 -3.61 -7.92
CA LEU A 24 7.44 -4.27 -9.23
C LEU A 24 8.35 -3.49 -10.20
N HIS A 25 8.25 -2.16 -10.22
CA HIS A 25 9.10 -1.33 -11.07
C HIS A 25 10.58 -1.56 -10.78
N LYS A 26 10.98 -1.68 -9.50
CA LYS A 26 12.37 -1.97 -9.13
C LYS A 26 12.80 -3.40 -9.49
N VAL A 27 11.87 -4.36 -9.46
CA VAL A 27 12.13 -5.75 -9.89
C VAL A 27 12.34 -5.83 -11.41
N PHE A 28 11.54 -5.13 -12.20
CA PHE A 28 11.64 -5.12 -13.67
C PHE A 28 12.75 -4.18 -14.21
N HIS A 29 13.09 -3.12 -13.48
CA HIS A 29 14.10 -2.13 -13.85
C HIS A 29 15.12 -1.93 -12.70
N PRO A 30 15.95 -2.95 -12.39
CA PRO A 30 16.87 -2.91 -11.25
C PRO A 30 17.98 -1.85 -11.40
N GLU A 31 18.41 -1.59 -12.63
CA GLU A 31 19.49 -0.66 -12.99
C GLU A 31 19.10 0.82 -12.79
N GLN A 32 17.81 1.14 -12.63
CA GLN A 32 17.37 2.52 -12.45
C GLN A 32 17.55 2.97 -10.99
N PRO A 33 18.30 4.05 -10.74
CA PRO A 33 18.57 4.56 -9.39
C PRO A 33 17.38 5.31 -8.77
N ASP A 34 16.39 5.70 -9.57
CA ASP A 34 15.39 6.70 -9.16
C ASP A 34 14.28 6.17 -8.24
N VAL A 35 14.00 4.87 -8.27
CA VAL A 35 12.93 4.30 -7.43
C VAL A 35 13.51 3.74 -6.14
N ASN A 36 13.40 4.55 -5.08
CA ASN A 36 13.83 4.14 -3.74
C ASN A 36 12.97 2.96 -3.25
N LEU A 37 13.56 1.77 -3.22
CA LEU A 37 12.95 0.50 -2.80
C LEU A 37 12.33 0.61 -1.40
N TRP A 38 12.93 1.46 -0.56
CA TRP A 38 12.44 1.80 0.76
C TRP A 38 11.07 2.48 0.75
N CYS A 39 10.81 3.38 -0.22
CA CYS A 39 9.52 4.04 -0.38
C CYS A 39 8.42 3.03 -0.73
N GLY A 40 8.71 2.09 -1.64
CA GLY A 40 7.78 1.01 -2.00
C GLY A 40 7.43 0.14 -0.78
N GLY A 41 8.44 -0.28 -0.02
CA GLY A 41 8.23 -1.07 1.21
C GLY A 41 7.41 -0.33 2.26
N LEU A 42 7.68 0.96 2.48
CA LEU A 42 6.97 1.78 3.47
C LEU A 42 5.51 2.01 3.08
N PHE A 43 5.23 2.19 1.78
CA PHE A 43 3.86 2.31 1.26
C PHE A 43 3.06 1.01 1.39
N VAL A 44 3.68 -0.13 1.08
CA VAL A 44 3.04 -1.43 1.29
C VAL A 44 2.74 -1.67 2.77
N LEU A 45 3.71 -1.42 3.66
CA LEU A 45 3.55 -1.59 5.11
C LEU A 45 2.39 -0.73 5.65
N PHE A 46 2.36 0.55 5.24
CA PHE A 46 1.31 1.48 5.66
C PHE A 46 -0.07 1.10 5.11
N GLY A 47 -0.15 0.70 3.83
CA GLY A 47 -1.39 0.24 3.21
C GLY A 47 -1.95 -1.01 3.88
N LEU A 48 -1.08 -1.93 4.28
CA LEU A 48 -1.44 -3.17 4.97
C LEU A 48 -1.95 -2.87 6.39
N LEU A 49 -1.28 -1.98 7.13
CA LEU A 49 -1.73 -1.50 8.44
C LEU A 49 -3.11 -0.85 8.38
N MET A 50 -3.33 0.08 7.45
CA MET A 50 -4.61 0.78 7.29
C MET A 50 -5.76 -0.17 6.91
N THR A 51 -5.47 -1.14 6.04
CA THR A 51 -6.43 -2.19 5.67
C THR A 51 -6.79 -3.07 6.87
N MET A 52 -5.83 -3.40 7.74
CA MET A 52 -6.08 -4.17 8.96
C MET A 52 -6.84 -3.37 10.01
N LEU A 53 -6.51 -2.10 10.24
CA LEU A 53 -7.23 -1.24 11.19
C LEU A 53 -8.71 -1.10 10.81
N SER A 54 -9.02 -0.94 9.52
CA SER A 54 -10.41 -0.88 9.05
C SER A 54 -11.18 -2.20 9.29
N LYS A 55 -10.48 -3.33 9.43
CA LYS A 55 -11.11 -4.63 9.74
C LYS A 55 -11.48 -4.76 11.23
N ASN A 56 -10.67 -4.20 12.13
CA ASN A 56 -10.86 -4.30 13.59
C ASN A 56 -11.90 -3.34 14.15
N GLU A 57 -12.18 -2.22 13.50
CA GLU A 57 -13.18 -1.25 13.98
C GLU A 57 -14.64 -1.73 13.84
N LYS A 58 -14.83 -2.93 13.27
CA LYS A 58 -16.14 -3.57 13.13
C LYS A 58 -16.37 -4.75 14.10
N GLU A 59 -15.42 -5.04 14.99
CA GLU A 59 -15.66 -5.91 16.15
C GLU A 59 -16.18 -5.10 17.34
#